data_AF-A0A7J6USA7-F1
#
_entry.id   AF-A0A7J6USA7-F1
#
_cell.length_a   1.000
_cell.length_b   1.000
_cell.length_c   1.000
_cell.angle_alpha   90.00
_cell.angle_beta   90.00
_cell.angle_gamma   90.00
#
_symmetry.space_group_name_H-M   'P 1'
#
loop_
_entity.id
_entity.type
_entity.pdbx_description
1 polymer ?
#
loop_
_entity_poly.entity_id
_entity_poly.type
_entity_poly.pdbx_seq_one_letter_code
_entity_poly.pdbx_strand_id
1 'polypeptide(L)'
;MMFNGFSELPIMISRLPVFYKQRDNHFHPAWAWSVPSWLLRVPYSAVEAVVWSCVVYYTVGFAPGAGSFFRFMFVLFSVHQMALGLFRMMASIARDMIIANTFGSAAILVVLLLGGFILPKDMIKPWWVWGFWLSPLSYGQRAISVNEFSATRWMERSLFGNNTVGYNVLHLHGLPSADYWYWIGVGTLLAYAFIFNFVVTLALAYLNPLGKAQAMIPLATEEVSNSQMSERSSEPVKKGMILPFQPLSMTFQNVNYFVDIPGKKLQLLSNVSGVFSPGVLTALVGSSGAGKTTLMDVLAGRKTSGYIEGDIRISGHPKVQSTFARISGYVEQTDIHSPQITVEESLLFSSCLRLPKEVSKESRHGFVEEVMRLVELDTLRDAL
;
A
#
# COMPACT_ATOMS: atom_id res chain seq x y z
N MET A 1 -16.17 -12.43 -8.13
CA MET A 1 -15.77 -12.52 -6.71
C MET A 1 -14.31 -12.93 -6.50
N MET A 2 -13.95 -14.23 -6.37
CA MET A 2 -12.55 -14.59 -6.01
C MET A 2 -11.52 -14.06 -7.01
N PHE A 3 -11.74 -14.25 -8.31
CA PHE A 3 -10.84 -13.75 -9.35
C PHE A 3 -10.74 -12.22 -9.39
N ASN A 4 -11.77 -11.50 -8.94
CA ASN A 4 -11.72 -10.04 -8.96
C ASN A 4 -10.64 -9.50 -8.01
N GLY A 5 -10.33 -10.25 -6.95
CA GLY A 5 -9.23 -9.90 -6.05
C GLY A 5 -7.87 -9.82 -6.76
N PHE A 6 -7.68 -10.51 -7.89
CA PHE A 6 -6.43 -10.47 -8.65
C PHE A 6 -6.10 -9.05 -9.17
N SER A 7 -7.13 -8.22 -9.41
CA SER A 7 -6.97 -6.83 -9.81
C SER A 7 -6.27 -5.96 -8.75
N GLU A 8 -6.21 -6.38 -7.48
CA GLU A 8 -5.49 -5.66 -6.44
C GLU A 8 -3.96 -5.75 -6.59
N LEU A 9 -3.43 -6.78 -7.26
CA LEU A 9 -1.99 -6.94 -7.45
C LEU A 9 -1.34 -5.71 -8.11
N PRO A 10 -1.76 -5.28 -9.31
CA PRO A 10 -1.15 -4.12 -9.97
C PRO A 10 -1.40 -2.81 -9.22
N ILE A 11 -2.56 -2.67 -8.59
CA ILE A 11 -2.91 -1.45 -7.83
C ILE A 11 -2.03 -1.31 -6.59
N MET A 12 -1.76 -2.42 -5.89
CA MET A 12 -0.87 -2.41 -4.73
C MET A 12 0.56 -2.08 -5.15
N ILE A 13 1.09 -2.76 -6.17
CA ILE A 13 2.50 -2.65 -6.58
C ILE A 13 2.83 -1.25 -7.09
N SER A 14 1.94 -0.63 -7.86
CA SER A 14 2.14 0.76 -8.34
C SER A 14 2.20 1.80 -7.21
N ARG A 15 1.60 1.52 -6.04
CA ARG A 15 1.61 2.42 -4.87
C ARG A 15 2.81 2.22 -3.95
N LEU A 16 3.50 1.08 -4.03
CA LEU A 16 4.64 0.76 -3.16
C LEU A 16 5.78 1.79 -3.20
N PRO A 17 6.22 2.33 -4.36
CA PRO A 17 7.31 3.29 -4.39
C PRO A 17 7.03 4.56 -3.59
N VAL A 18 5.83 5.13 -3.73
CA VAL A 18 5.37 6.30 -2.98
C VAL A 18 5.34 5.98 -1.48
N PHE A 19 4.79 4.82 -1.12
CA PHE A 19 4.73 4.38 0.28
C PHE A 19 6.12 4.22 0.91
N TYR A 20 7.06 3.54 0.23
CA TYR A 20 8.42 3.36 0.75
C TYR A 20 9.15 4.70 0.93
N LYS A 21 9.00 5.62 -0.02
CA LYS A 21 9.54 6.99 0.10
C LYS A 21 9.01 7.70 1.36
N GLN A 22 7.72 7.58 1.66
CA GLN A 22 7.12 8.25 2.82
C GLN A 22 7.51 7.57 4.14
N ARG A 23 7.55 6.24 4.15
CA ARG A 23 7.95 5.42 5.30
C ARG A 23 9.42 5.65 5.68
N ASP A 24 10.31 5.64 4.69
CA ASP A 24 11.76 5.77 4.91
C ASP A 24 12.13 7.20 5.36
N ASN A 25 11.30 8.19 5.04
CA ASN A 25 11.39 9.55 5.60
C ASN A 25 10.65 9.73 6.94
N HIS A 26 10.16 8.65 7.54
CA HIS A 26 9.48 8.65 8.85
C HIS A 26 8.25 9.59 8.94
N PHE A 27 7.53 9.80 7.84
CA PHE A 27 6.32 10.63 7.86
C PHE A 27 5.14 9.95 8.54
N HIS A 28 4.93 8.66 8.28
CA HIS A 28 3.87 7.87 8.94
C HIS A 28 4.29 6.40 9.08
N PRO A 29 3.73 5.68 10.07
CA PRO A 29 3.94 4.24 10.19
C PRO A 29 3.18 3.46 9.11
N ALA A 30 3.54 2.18 8.92
CA ALA A 30 2.93 1.33 7.89
C ALA A 30 1.40 1.14 8.07
N TRP A 31 0.93 1.02 9.32
CA TRP A 31 -0.48 0.82 9.63
C TRP A 31 -1.37 2.01 9.22
N ALA A 32 -0.81 3.23 9.27
CA ALA A 32 -1.53 4.44 8.89
C ALA A 32 -1.87 4.48 7.39
N TRP A 33 -1.19 3.66 6.58
CA TRP A 33 -1.48 3.47 5.17
C TRP A 33 -2.25 2.16 4.90
N SER A 34 -1.88 1.06 5.55
CA SER A 34 -2.49 -0.26 5.29
C SER A 34 -3.94 -0.37 5.77
N VAL A 35 -4.28 0.22 6.93
CA VAL A 35 -5.63 0.14 7.51
C VAL A 35 -6.64 0.94 6.69
N PRO A 36 -6.42 2.24 6.37
CA PRO A 36 -7.35 2.98 5.52
C PRO A 36 -7.49 2.36 4.14
N SER A 37 -6.40 1.88 3.54
CA SER A 37 -6.45 1.24 2.23
C SER A 37 -7.20 -0.09 2.22
N TRP A 38 -7.32 -0.80 3.35
CA TRP A 38 -8.23 -1.94 3.49
C TRP A 38 -9.67 -1.48 3.71
N LEU A 39 -9.89 -0.52 4.61
CA LEU A 39 -11.23 -0.01 4.93
C LEU A 39 -11.95 0.54 3.70
N LEU A 40 -11.23 1.25 2.82
CA LEU A 40 -11.76 1.78 1.56
C LEU A 40 -12.21 0.68 0.57
N ARG A 41 -11.78 -0.58 0.75
CA ARG A 41 -12.22 -1.71 -0.09
C ARG A 41 -13.49 -2.39 0.43
N VAL A 42 -13.87 -2.17 1.69
CA VAL A 42 -15.07 -2.78 2.29
C VAL A 42 -16.36 -2.33 1.56
N PRO A 43 -16.59 -1.03 1.29
CA PRO A 43 -17.78 -0.59 0.55
C PRO A 43 -17.83 -1.13 -0.88
N TYR A 44 -16.68 -1.14 -1.57
CA TYR A 44 -16.58 -1.68 -2.93
C TYR A 44 -16.98 -3.17 -2.97
N SER A 45 -16.47 -3.96 -2.03
CA SER A 45 -16.80 -5.38 -1.91
C SER A 45 -18.27 -5.63 -1.57
N ALA A 46 -18.88 -4.77 -0.76
CA ALA A 46 -20.31 -4.84 -0.45
C ALA A 46 -21.17 -4.56 -1.68
N VAL A 47 -20.83 -3.54 -2.49
CA VAL A 47 -21.53 -3.24 -3.74
C VAL A 47 -21.40 -4.40 -4.72
N GLU A 48 -20.21 -4.97 -4.89
CA GLU A 48 -20.02 -6.14 -5.75
C GLU A 48 -20.85 -7.33 -5.27
N ALA A 49 -20.91 -7.57 -3.95
CA ALA A 49 -21.74 -8.63 -3.36
C ALA A 49 -23.21 -8.45 -3.67
N VAL A 50 -23.74 -7.24 -3.50
CA VAL A 50 -25.15 -6.94 -3.83
C VAL A 50 -25.43 -7.19 -5.31
N VAL A 51 -24.61 -6.62 -6.20
CA VAL A 51 -24.82 -6.74 -7.66
C VAL A 51 -24.75 -8.21 -8.10
N TRP A 52 -23.73 -8.94 -7.66
CA TRP A 52 -23.56 -10.34 -8.04
C TRP A 52 -24.66 -11.23 -7.48
N SER A 53 -25.07 -11.02 -6.22
CA SER A 53 -26.16 -11.78 -5.62
C SER A 53 -27.49 -11.52 -6.31
N CYS A 54 -27.84 -10.27 -6.63
CA CYS A 54 -29.08 -9.96 -7.33
C CYS A 54 -29.15 -10.62 -8.70
N VAL A 55 -28.05 -10.61 -9.45
CA VAL A 55 -27.98 -11.21 -10.79
C VAL A 55 -28.04 -12.73 -10.74
N VAL A 56 -27.24 -13.36 -9.87
CA VAL A 56 -27.07 -14.82 -9.89
C VAL A 56 -28.15 -15.56 -9.10
N TYR A 57 -28.62 -15.00 -7.98
CA TYR A 57 -29.39 -15.78 -7.02
C TYR A 57 -30.72 -16.29 -7.58
N TYR A 58 -31.49 -15.39 -8.18
CA TYR A 58 -32.80 -15.71 -8.73
C TYR A 58 -32.72 -16.31 -10.14
N THR A 59 -31.67 -16.02 -10.91
CA THR A 59 -31.51 -16.58 -12.28
C THR A 59 -31.12 -18.05 -12.27
N VAL A 60 -30.29 -18.46 -11.32
CA VAL A 60 -29.96 -19.89 -11.09
C VAL A 60 -31.15 -20.63 -10.47
N GLY A 61 -32.05 -19.91 -9.81
CA GLY A 61 -33.22 -20.47 -9.14
C GLY A 61 -32.87 -21.13 -7.81
N PHE A 62 -32.07 -20.46 -6.97
CA PHE A 62 -31.85 -20.86 -5.57
C PHE A 62 -33.13 -20.72 -4.74
N ALA A 63 -33.12 -21.19 -3.48
CA ALA A 63 -34.28 -21.12 -2.59
C ALA A 63 -34.83 -19.67 -2.46
N PRO A 64 -36.13 -19.41 -2.70
CA PRO A 64 -36.65 -18.04 -2.79
C PRO A 64 -36.74 -17.28 -1.44
N GLY A 65 -36.23 -17.84 -0.34
CA GLY A 65 -36.32 -17.25 0.98
C GLY A 65 -35.41 -16.02 1.15
N ALA A 66 -35.95 -14.92 1.67
CA ALA A 66 -35.19 -13.69 1.90
C ALA A 66 -33.98 -13.91 2.85
N GLY A 67 -34.14 -14.75 3.89
CA GLY A 67 -33.05 -15.11 4.78
C GLY A 67 -31.90 -15.84 4.07
N SER A 68 -32.23 -16.76 3.17
CA SER A 68 -31.25 -17.51 2.37
C SER A 68 -30.52 -16.60 1.38
N PHE A 69 -31.21 -15.61 0.80
CA PHE A 69 -30.61 -14.58 -0.05
C PHE A 69 -29.56 -13.75 0.70
N PHE A 70 -29.92 -13.17 1.85
CA PHE A 70 -28.97 -12.34 2.62
C PHE A 70 -27.79 -13.14 3.16
N ARG A 71 -28.02 -14.40 3.55
CA ARG A 71 -26.94 -15.31 3.95
C ARG A 71 -25.99 -15.64 2.80
N PHE A 72 -26.53 -15.89 1.61
CA PHE A 72 -25.75 -16.11 0.40
C PHE A 72 -24.90 -14.87 0.04
N MET A 73 -25.52 -13.69 0.07
CA MET A 73 -24.84 -12.41 -0.17
C MET A 73 -23.71 -12.18 0.83
N PHE A 74 -23.95 -12.46 2.11
CA PHE A 74 -22.93 -12.28 3.15
C PHE A 74 -21.74 -13.22 2.98
N VAL A 75 -21.97 -14.49 2.61
CA VAL A 75 -20.87 -15.42 2.30
C VAL A 75 -20.06 -14.93 1.10
N LEU A 76 -20.72 -14.45 0.03
CA LEU A 76 -20.02 -13.89 -1.13
C LEU A 76 -19.18 -12.66 -0.78
N PHE A 77 -19.71 -11.77 0.05
CA PHE A 77 -18.96 -10.64 0.61
C PHE A 77 -17.72 -11.13 1.39
N SER A 78 -17.87 -12.11 2.27
CA SER A 78 -16.75 -12.67 3.05
C SER A 78 -15.69 -13.34 2.17
N VAL A 79 -16.10 -14.10 1.15
CA VAL A 79 -15.18 -14.69 0.16
C VAL A 79 -14.42 -13.59 -0.59
N HIS A 80 -15.11 -12.50 -0.95
CA HIS A 80 -14.47 -11.40 -1.66
C HIS A 80 -13.48 -10.64 -0.77
N GLN A 81 -13.81 -10.36 0.49
CA GLN A 81 -12.88 -9.78 1.47
C GLN A 81 -11.61 -10.64 1.66
N MET A 82 -11.80 -11.95 1.78
CA MET A 82 -10.69 -12.90 1.88
C MET A 82 -9.81 -12.86 0.61
N ALA A 83 -10.41 -12.84 -0.58
CA ALA A 83 -9.68 -12.78 -1.84
C ALA A 83 -8.87 -11.48 -1.96
N LEU A 84 -9.48 -10.32 -1.68
CA LEU A 84 -8.78 -9.02 -1.69
C LEU A 84 -7.59 -9.02 -0.72
N GLY A 85 -7.76 -9.58 0.48
CA GLY A 85 -6.68 -9.74 1.46
C GLY A 85 -5.55 -10.62 0.94
N LEU A 86 -5.87 -11.78 0.35
CA LEU A 86 -4.89 -12.73 -0.19
C LEU A 86 -4.00 -12.07 -1.25
N PHE A 87 -4.58 -11.42 -2.27
CA PHE A 87 -3.79 -10.81 -3.33
C PHE A 87 -3.00 -9.60 -2.84
N ARG A 88 -3.56 -8.77 -1.96
CA ARG A 88 -2.79 -7.68 -1.34
C ARG A 88 -1.60 -8.21 -0.55
N MET A 89 -1.77 -9.31 0.18
CA MET A 89 -0.67 -9.99 0.87
C MET A 89 0.41 -10.41 -0.13
N MET A 90 0.02 -11.11 -1.20
CA MET A 90 0.95 -11.54 -2.25
C MET A 90 1.70 -10.37 -2.88
N ALA A 91 1.02 -9.27 -3.23
CA ALA A 91 1.66 -8.07 -3.76
C ALA A 91 2.61 -7.41 -2.76
N SER A 92 2.25 -7.34 -1.48
CA SER A 92 3.08 -6.73 -0.43
C SER A 92 4.36 -7.53 -0.14
N ILE A 93 4.32 -8.86 -0.29
CA ILE A 93 5.48 -9.74 -0.09
C ILE A 93 6.35 -9.75 -1.35
N ALA A 94 5.71 -9.95 -2.51
CA ALA A 94 6.37 -10.08 -3.79
C ALA A 94 6.98 -8.77 -4.28
N ARG A 95 6.39 -7.59 -4.00
CA ARG A 95 6.88 -6.23 -4.33
C ARG A 95 7.25 -5.98 -5.80
N ASP A 96 6.99 -6.94 -6.69
CA ASP A 96 7.27 -6.93 -8.11
C ASP A 96 6.11 -7.59 -8.86
N MET A 97 5.76 -7.05 -10.03
CA MET A 97 4.59 -7.49 -10.80
C MET A 97 4.72 -8.93 -11.30
N ILE A 98 5.90 -9.31 -11.80
CA ILE A 98 6.12 -10.61 -12.43
C ILE A 98 6.06 -11.69 -11.34
N ILE A 99 6.76 -11.43 -10.22
CA ILE A 99 6.75 -12.32 -9.06
C ILE A 99 5.33 -12.45 -8.50
N ALA A 100 4.64 -11.33 -8.28
CA ALA A 100 3.30 -11.33 -7.72
C ALA A 100 2.27 -12.06 -8.59
N ASN A 101 2.31 -11.88 -9.92
CA ASN A 101 1.41 -12.57 -10.84
C ASN A 101 1.67 -14.09 -10.86
N THR A 102 2.94 -14.49 -10.85
CA THR A 102 3.32 -15.92 -10.88
C THR A 102 2.84 -16.62 -9.61
N PHE A 103 3.20 -16.09 -8.44
CA PHE A 103 2.80 -16.69 -7.16
C PHE A 103 1.31 -16.52 -6.87
N GLY A 104 0.70 -15.39 -7.27
CA GLY A 104 -0.73 -15.15 -7.13
C GLY A 104 -1.58 -16.15 -7.93
N SER A 105 -1.19 -16.41 -9.19
CA SER A 105 -1.88 -17.40 -10.03
C SER A 105 -1.73 -18.82 -9.49
N ALA A 106 -0.53 -19.18 -9.01
CA ALA A 106 -0.29 -20.47 -8.35
C ALA A 106 -1.13 -20.61 -7.07
N ALA A 107 -1.23 -19.56 -6.25
CA ALA A 107 -2.04 -19.57 -5.03
C ALA A 107 -3.54 -19.77 -5.34
N ILE A 108 -4.07 -19.11 -6.38
CA ILE A 108 -5.46 -19.35 -6.83
C ILE A 108 -5.68 -20.82 -7.17
N LEU A 109 -4.78 -21.41 -7.96
CA LEU A 109 -4.90 -22.79 -8.39
C LEU A 109 -4.97 -23.76 -7.20
N VAL A 110 -4.10 -23.55 -6.20
CA VAL A 110 -4.08 -24.36 -4.98
C VAL A 110 -5.37 -24.18 -4.18
N VAL A 111 -5.83 -22.95 -4.00
CA VAL A 111 -7.05 -22.65 -3.23
C VAL A 111 -8.30 -23.22 -3.92
N LEU A 112 -8.37 -23.20 -5.26
CA LEU A 112 -9.45 -23.81 -6.04
C LEU A 112 -9.44 -25.34 -5.98
N LEU A 113 -8.27 -25.95 -6.16
CA LEU A 113 -8.12 -27.42 -6.13
C LEU A 113 -8.52 -27.98 -4.76
N LEU A 114 -8.10 -27.32 -3.68
CA LEU A 114 -8.42 -27.68 -2.30
C LEU A 114 -9.76 -27.10 -1.82
N GLY A 115 -10.51 -26.43 -2.69
CA GLY A 115 -11.77 -25.76 -2.36
C GLY A 115 -12.92 -26.72 -2.07
N GLY A 116 -12.79 -28.02 -2.38
CA GLY A 116 -13.81 -29.04 -2.10
C GLY A 116 -14.83 -29.29 -3.21
N PHE A 117 -14.79 -28.49 -4.28
CA PHE A 117 -15.64 -28.66 -5.47
C PHE A 117 -14.96 -29.55 -6.52
N ILE A 118 -13.68 -29.29 -6.80
CA ILE A 118 -12.90 -30.08 -7.77
C ILE A 118 -12.51 -31.44 -7.18
N LEU A 119 -12.02 -31.43 -5.94
CA LEU A 119 -11.61 -32.63 -5.22
C LEU A 119 -12.40 -32.74 -3.92
N PRO A 120 -13.35 -33.68 -3.82
CA PRO A 120 -14.08 -33.96 -2.58
C PRO A 120 -13.12 -34.39 -1.47
N LYS A 121 -13.43 -34.02 -0.23
CA LYS A 121 -12.60 -34.35 0.95
C LYS A 121 -12.29 -35.84 1.05
N ASP A 122 -13.25 -36.70 0.74
CA ASP A 122 -13.14 -38.15 0.92
C ASP A 122 -12.19 -38.81 -0.10
N MET A 123 -11.88 -38.12 -1.21
CA MET A 123 -10.90 -38.57 -2.19
C MET A 123 -9.46 -38.16 -1.82
N ILE A 124 -9.29 -37.27 -0.84
CA ILE A 124 -7.98 -36.78 -0.41
C ILE A 124 -7.35 -37.81 0.53
N LYS A 125 -6.11 -38.22 0.22
CA LYS A 125 -5.36 -39.15 1.07
C LYS A 125 -5.18 -38.57 2.49
N PRO A 126 -5.26 -39.40 3.55
CA PRO A 126 -5.26 -38.92 4.94
C PRO A 126 -4.12 -37.96 5.31
N TRP A 127 -2.93 -38.16 4.74
CA TRP A 127 -1.75 -37.33 5.01
C TRP A 127 -1.79 -35.93 4.36
N TRP A 128 -2.70 -35.67 3.42
CA TRP A 128 -2.89 -34.36 2.75
C TRP A 128 -4.19 -33.64 3.13
N VAL A 129 -5.00 -34.24 4.00
CA VAL A 129 -6.31 -33.68 4.40
C VAL A 129 -6.19 -32.30 5.05
N TRP A 130 -5.07 -31.98 5.69
CA TRP A 130 -4.83 -30.65 6.28
C TRP A 130 -4.90 -29.52 5.23
N GLY A 131 -4.49 -29.75 3.98
CA GLY A 131 -4.54 -28.75 2.92
C GLY A 131 -5.98 -28.32 2.59
N PHE A 132 -6.92 -29.25 2.67
CA PHE A 132 -8.35 -28.95 2.52
C PHE A 132 -8.84 -27.99 3.61
N TRP A 133 -8.40 -28.19 4.86
CA TRP A 133 -8.75 -27.32 6.00
C TRP A 133 -8.01 -25.98 6.00
N LEU A 134 -6.91 -25.88 5.24
CA LEU A 134 -6.20 -24.63 5.01
C LEU A 134 -6.89 -23.79 3.91
N SER A 135 -7.57 -24.41 2.94
CA SER A 135 -8.23 -23.66 1.87
C SER A 135 -9.41 -22.84 2.41
N PRO A 136 -9.43 -21.50 2.26
CA PRO A 136 -10.57 -20.69 2.68
C PRO A 136 -11.83 -20.96 1.84
N LEU A 137 -11.67 -21.41 0.59
CA LEU A 137 -12.81 -21.73 -0.27
C LEU A 137 -13.60 -22.95 0.20
N SER A 138 -12.98 -23.91 0.89
CA SER A 138 -13.68 -25.09 1.42
C SER A 138 -14.75 -24.70 2.44
N TYR A 139 -14.47 -23.67 3.24
CA TYR A 139 -15.42 -23.08 4.18
C TYR A 139 -16.51 -22.28 3.46
N GLY A 140 -16.16 -21.55 2.40
CA GLY A 140 -17.12 -20.83 1.57
C GLY A 140 -18.13 -21.77 0.90
N GLN A 141 -17.67 -22.86 0.29
CA GLN A 141 -18.53 -23.88 -0.31
C GLN A 141 -19.47 -24.49 0.73
N ARG A 142 -18.95 -24.90 1.90
CA ARG A 142 -19.76 -25.47 2.98
C ARG A 142 -20.83 -24.49 3.47
N ALA A 143 -20.49 -23.21 3.65
CA ALA A 143 -21.46 -22.21 4.08
C ALA A 143 -22.57 -21.98 3.05
N ILE A 144 -22.23 -21.92 1.76
CA ILE A 144 -23.22 -21.79 0.68
C ILE A 144 -24.11 -23.03 0.61
N SER A 145 -23.53 -24.23 0.64
CA SER A 145 -24.29 -25.49 0.56
C SER A 145 -25.24 -25.68 1.74
N VAL A 146 -24.80 -25.40 2.97
CA VAL A 146 -25.67 -25.46 4.16
C VAL A 146 -26.81 -24.44 4.03
N ASN A 147 -26.51 -23.22 3.59
CA ASN A 147 -27.53 -22.18 3.43
C ASN A 147 -28.62 -22.56 2.39
N GLU A 148 -28.23 -23.21 1.30
CA GLU A 148 -29.17 -23.64 0.26
C GLU A 148 -29.95 -24.88 0.69
N PHE A 149 -29.27 -25.96 1.08
CA PHE A 149 -29.92 -27.25 1.33
C PHE A 149 -30.63 -27.35 2.69
N SER A 150 -30.42 -26.40 3.61
CA SER A 150 -31.26 -26.23 4.81
C SER A 150 -32.54 -25.43 4.54
N ALA A 151 -32.74 -24.85 3.34
CA ALA A 151 -33.92 -24.07 3.05
C ALA A 151 -35.19 -24.94 2.93
N THR A 152 -36.34 -24.34 3.22
CA THR A 152 -37.66 -25.02 3.24
C THR A 152 -37.98 -25.79 1.95
N ARG A 153 -37.50 -25.29 0.81
CA ARG A 153 -37.65 -25.93 -0.51
C ARG A 153 -37.09 -27.36 -0.56
N TRP A 154 -36.02 -27.63 0.18
CA TRP A 154 -35.31 -28.92 0.15
C TRP A 154 -35.68 -29.82 1.34
N MET A 155 -36.67 -29.42 2.14
CA MET A 155 -37.19 -30.17 3.29
C MET A 155 -38.24 -31.22 2.92
N GLU A 156 -38.53 -31.40 1.62
CA GLU A 156 -39.41 -32.49 1.17
C GLU A 156 -38.82 -33.86 1.53
N ARG A 157 -39.71 -34.80 1.84
CA ARG A 157 -39.31 -36.16 2.22
C ARG A 157 -38.76 -36.87 0.98
N SER A 158 -37.55 -37.40 1.09
CA SER A 158 -36.92 -38.10 -0.03
C SER A 158 -37.65 -39.40 -0.36
N LEU A 159 -37.63 -39.82 -1.63
CA LEU A 159 -38.12 -41.14 -2.06
C LEU A 159 -37.25 -42.29 -1.51
N PHE A 160 -36.00 -42.00 -1.14
CA PHE A 160 -35.02 -42.95 -0.65
C PHE A 160 -34.64 -42.62 0.81
N GLY A 161 -35.46 -43.09 1.75
CA GLY A 161 -35.22 -42.99 3.20
C GLY A 161 -36.09 -41.98 3.95
N ASN A 162 -36.03 -42.01 5.29
CA ASN A 162 -36.83 -41.15 6.18
C ASN A 162 -36.32 -39.70 6.30
N ASN A 163 -35.28 -39.32 5.54
CA ASN A 163 -34.63 -38.02 5.63
C ASN A 163 -35.14 -37.05 4.54
N THR A 164 -34.82 -35.76 4.70
CA THR A 164 -35.11 -34.73 3.70
C THR A 164 -34.17 -34.84 2.49
N VAL A 165 -34.63 -34.37 1.34
CA VAL A 165 -33.81 -34.35 0.11
C VAL A 165 -32.51 -33.57 0.32
N GLY A 166 -32.57 -32.39 0.95
CA GLY A 166 -31.39 -31.57 1.23
C GLY A 166 -30.36 -32.27 2.12
N TYR A 167 -30.81 -32.99 3.16
CA TYR A 167 -29.93 -33.74 4.05
C TYR A 167 -29.18 -34.87 3.30
N ASN A 168 -29.90 -35.60 2.45
CA ASN A 168 -29.30 -36.69 1.67
C ASN A 168 -28.27 -36.16 0.67
N VAL A 169 -28.55 -35.04 -0.01
CA VAL A 169 -27.58 -34.42 -0.93
C VAL A 169 -26.32 -33.98 -0.19
N LEU A 170 -26.45 -33.34 0.97
CA LEU A 170 -25.30 -32.93 1.77
C LEU A 170 -24.45 -34.14 2.22
N HIS A 171 -25.09 -35.21 2.69
CA HIS A 171 -24.39 -36.44 3.09
C HIS A 171 -23.69 -37.15 1.94
N LEU A 172 -24.33 -37.24 0.77
CA LEU A 172 -23.73 -37.88 -0.42
C LEU A 172 -22.46 -37.16 -0.89
N HIS A 173 -22.40 -35.84 -0.71
CA HIS A 173 -21.22 -35.03 -1.07
C HIS A 173 -20.23 -34.83 0.09
N GLY A 174 -20.39 -35.51 1.22
CA GLY A 174 -19.49 -35.37 2.38
C GLY A 174 -19.52 -33.96 3.01
N LEU A 175 -20.62 -33.23 2.82
CA LEU A 175 -20.83 -31.87 3.33
C LEU A 175 -21.59 -31.89 4.67
N PRO A 176 -21.29 -30.95 5.57
CA PRO A 176 -22.00 -30.87 6.85
C PRO A 176 -23.46 -30.46 6.65
N SER A 177 -24.35 -30.97 7.51
CA SER A 177 -25.79 -30.66 7.51
C SER A 177 -26.25 -29.75 8.64
N ALA A 178 -25.39 -29.45 9.61
CA ALA A 178 -25.76 -28.63 10.74
C ALA A 178 -25.59 -27.13 10.45
N ASP A 179 -26.59 -26.33 10.84
CA ASP A 179 -26.66 -24.89 10.54
C ASP A 179 -25.48 -24.06 11.09
N TYR A 180 -24.86 -24.49 12.19
CA TYR A 180 -23.71 -23.77 12.77
C TYR A 180 -22.50 -23.71 11.81
N TRP A 181 -22.40 -24.64 10.86
CA TRP A 181 -21.33 -24.64 9.86
C TRP A 181 -21.37 -23.41 8.94
N TYR A 182 -22.53 -22.79 8.77
CA TYR A 182 -22.64 -21.50 8.08
C TYR A 182 -21.78 -20.44 8.78
N TRP A 183 -21.95 -20.28 10.10
CA TRP A 183 -21.22 -19.29 10.88
C TRP A 183 -19.75 -19.62 11.04
N ILE A 184 -19.38 -20.91 11.14
CA ILE A 184 -17.98 -21.32 11.08
C ILE A 184 -17.37 -20.91 9.74
N GLY A 185 -18.07 -21.13 8.64
CA GLY A 185 -17.54 -20.80 7.32
C GLY A 185 -17.30 -19.30 7.14
N VAL A 186 -18.28 -18.49 7.50
CA VAL A 186 -18.18 -17.03 7.49
C VAL A 186 -17.09 -16.53 8.44
N GLY A 187 -17.06 -17.02 9.68
CA GLY A 187 -16.08 -16.64 10.69
C GLY A 187 -14.65 -16.92 10.24
N THR A 188 -14.41 -18.09 9.66
CA THR A 188 -13.10 -18.46 9.09
C THR A 188 -12.71 -17.56 7.92
N LEU A 189 -13.63 -17.26 7.01
CA LEU A 189 -13.36 -16.35 5.87
C LEU A 189 -12.97 -14.95 6.33
N LEU A 190 -13.69 -14.39 7.31
CA LEU A 190 -13.37 -13.09 7.88
C LEU A 190 -12.06 -13.11 8.68
N ALA A 191 -11.77 -14.22 9.38
CA ALA A 191 -10.48 -14.41 10.04
C ALA A 191 -9.32 -14.41 9.04
N TYR A 192 -9.46 -15.10 7.90
CA TYR A 192 -8.48 -15.03 6.81
C TYR A 192 -8.29 -13.61 6.29
N ALA A 193 -9.39 -12.88 6.06
CA ALA A 193 -9.31 -11.49 5.62
C ALA A 193 -8.52 -10.62 6.62
N PHE A 194 -8.77 -10.79 7.93
CA PHE A 194 -8.02 -10.08 8.97
C PHE A 194 -6.54 -10.47 9.01
N ILE A 195 -6.24 -11.78 8.99
CA ILE A 195 -4.87 -12.32 9.00
C ILE A 195 -4.08 -11.79 7.80
N PHE A 196 -4.64 -11.83 6.60
CA PHE A 196 -3.95 -11.33 5.41
C PHE A 196 -3.67 -9.84 5.49
N ASN A 197 -4.62 -9.02 5.95
CA ASN A 197 -4.39 -7.58 6.14
C ASN A 197 -3.36 -7.27 7.24
N PHE A 198 -3.30 -8.10 8.29
CA PHE A 198 -2.26 -8.01 9.31
C PHE A 198 -0.89 -8.34 8.72
N VAL A 199 -0.77 -9.42 7.94
CA VAL A 199 0.47 -9.78 7.22
C VAL A 199 0.88 -8.68 6.25
N VAL A 200 -0.04 -8.04 5.54
CA VAL A 200 0.27 -6.86 4.70
C VAL A 200 0.90 -5.75 5.54
N THR A 201 0.35 -5.46 6.71
CA THR A 201 0.88 -4.41 7.60
C THR A 201 2.28 -4.75 8.08
N LEU A 202 2.54 -6.01 8.45
CA LEU A 202 3.87 -6.49 8.82
C LEU A 202 4.85 -6.47 7.64
N ALA A 203 4.42 -6.94 6.47
CA ALA A 203 5.23 -6.94 5.25
C ALA A 203 5.68 -5.52 4.91
N LEU A 204 4.77 -4.54 4.94
CA LEU A 204 5.09 -3.14 4.69
C LEU A 204 5.96 -2.50 5.78
N ALA A 205 5.85 -2.95 7.03
CA ALA A 205 6.66 -2.46 8.14
C ALA A 205 8.12 -2.94 8.05
N TYR A 206 8.34 -4.20 7.66
CA TYR A 206 9.66 -4.85 7.75
C TYR A 206 10.38 -5.09 6.41
N LEU A 207 9.66 -5.19 5.29
CA LEU A 207 10.29 -5.44 3.99
C LEU A 207 10.74 -4.12 3.34
N ASN A 208 11.95 -4.12 2.81
CA ASN A 208 12.50 -3.02 2.01
C ASN A 208 12.12 -3.14 0.53
N PRO A 209 12.19 -2.07 -0.29
CA PRO A 209 11.99 -2.20 -1.73
C PRO A 209 12.95 -3.24 -2.35
N LEU A 210 12.47 -4.02 -3.33
CA LEU A 210 13.26 -5.09 -3.98
C LEU A 210 14.32 -4.57 -4.95
N GLY A 211 14.09 -3.40 -5.55
CA GLY A 211 15.05 -2.72 -6.40
C GLY A 211 15.81 -1.67 -5.61
N LYS A 212 17.13 -1.56 -5.86
CA LYS A 212 17.84 -0.31 -5.56
C LYS A 212 17.15 0.81 -6.34
N ALA A 213 17.09 2.02 -5.78
CA ALA A 213 16.78 3.21 -6.56
C ALA A 213 17.83 3.36 -7.67
N GLN A 214 17.61 2.70 -8.81
CA GLN A 214 18.38 2.89 -10.01
C GLN A 214 18.03 4.29 -10.49
N ALA A 215 18.99 5.20 -10.38
CA ALA A 215 18.94 6.50 -11.01
C ALA A 215 18.69 6.26 -12.50
N MET A 216 17.45 6.45 -12.93
CA MET A 216 17.13 6.48 -14.35
C MET A 216 17.77 7.75 -14.91
N ILE A 217 18.64 7.55 -15.89
CA ILE A 217 19.27 8.60 -16.68
C ILE A 217 18.15 9.35 -17.40
N PRO A 218 18.01 10.68 -17.26
CA PRO A 218 17.10 11.44 -18.10
C PRO A 218 17.68 11.48 -19.52
N LEU A 219 16.88 11.03 -20.48
CA LEU A 219 17.08 11.31 -21.89
C LEU A 219 16.97 12.81 -22.14
N ALA A 220 17.99 13.33 -22.84
CA ALA A 220 18.04 14.51 -23.69
C ALA A 220 17.30 15.79 -23.24
N THR A 221 18.13 16.76 -22.90
CA THR A 221 17.97 18.21 -23.02
C THR A 221 16.97 18.65 -24.10
N GLU A 222 15.92 19.36 -23.70
CA GLU A 222 15.18 20.28 -24.57
C GLU A 222 15.43 21.73 -24.11
N GLU A 223 15.64 22.58 -25.10
CA GLU A 223 16.11 23.95 -24.99
C GLU A 223 15.03 24.89 -24.44
N VAL A 224 15.40 25.67 -23.42
CA VAL A 224 14.56 26.74 -22.86
C VAL A 224 14.58 27.93 -23.82
N SER A 225 13.41 28.26 -24.37
CA SER A 225 13.19 29.48 -25.15
C SER A 225 12.83 30.65 -24.22
N ASN A 226 13.54 31.76 -24.44
CA ASN A 226 13.41 33.03 -23.74
C ASN A 226 11.98 33.57 -23.72
N SER A 227 11.50 33.96 -22.54
CA SER A 227 10.39 34.92 -22.40
C SER A 227 10.82 36.11 -21.54
N GLN A 228 10.41 37.28 -22.00
CA GLN A 228 10.90 38.60 -21.61
C GLN A 228 10.37 39.03 -20.24
N MET A 229 11.26 39.62 -19.46
CA MET A 229 11.02 40.22 -18.15
C MET A 229 10.20 41.51 -18.29
N SER A 230 9.06 41.60 -17.61
CA SER A 230 8.34 42.86 -17.43
C SER A 230 8.46 43.28 -15.97
N GLU A 231 9.20 44.37 -15.74
CA GLU A 231 9.32 45.01 -14.43
C GLU A 231 7.99 45.66 -14.03
N ARG A 232 7.41 45.22 -12.91
CA ARG A 232 6.48 46.04 -12.13
C ARG A 232 7.02 46.22 -10.73
N SER A 233 7.35 47.47 -10.44
CA SER A 233 7.59 48.00 -9.12
C SER A 233 6.34 47.86 -8.25
N SER A 234 6.46 47.14 -7.14
CA SER A 234 5.54 47.26 -6.02
C SER A 234 6.30 47.10 -4.70
N GLU A 235 6.07 48.05 -3.81
CA GLU A 235 6.64 48.26 -2.48
C GLU A 235 6.70 46.99 -1.60
N PRO A 236 7.63 46.93 -0.61
CA PRO A 236 7.86 45.75 0.19
C PRO A 236 6.75 45.57 1.22
N VAL A 237 5.67 44.90 0.83
CA VAL A 237 4.79 44.25 1.80
C VAL A 237 5.63 43.19 2.50
N LYS A 238 5.72 43.25 3.83
CA LYS A 238 6.31 42.18 4.66
C LYS A 238 5.47 40.89 4.49
N LYS A 239 5.63 40.21 3.36
CA LYS A 239 5.16 38.84 3.12
C LYS A 239 6.12 37.89 3.84
N GLY A 240 6.02 37.86 5.16
CA GLY A 240 6.63 36.78 5.93
C GLY A 240 5.66 35.60 5.90
N MET A 241 6.18 34.40 5.64
CA MET A 241 5.38 33.17 5.73
C MET A 241 4.61 33.14 7.06
N ILE A 242 3.35 32.69 7.02
CA ILE A 242 2.43 32.63 8.19
C ILE A 242 3.04 31.89 9.39
N LEU A 243 4.01 31.00 9.14
CA LEU A 243 4.64 30.18 10.16
C LEU A 243 6.05 30.67 10.52
N PRO A 244 6.40 30.70 11.82
CA PRO A 244 7.73 31.10 12.25
C PRO A 244 8.79 30.13 11.73
N PHE A 245 9.80 30.65 11.04
CA PHE A 245 10.93 29.87 10.55
C PHE A 245 12.12 30.01 11.51
N GLN A 246 12.63 28.89 12.00
CA GLN A 246 13.88 28.88 12.78
C GLN A 246 15.05 28.50 11.85
N PRO A 247 15.99 29.42 11.60
CA PRO A 247 17.18 29.11 10.82
C PRO A 247 18.07 28.10 11.55
N LEU A 248 18.45 27.02 10.86
CA LEU A 248 19.34 25.98 11.38
C LEU A 248 20.60 25.92 10.52
N SER A 249 21.77 25.71 11.15
CA SER A 249 23.02 25.46 10.46
C SER A 249 23.30 23.95 10.40
N MET A 250 23.95 23.51 9.32
CA MET A 250 24.40 22.11 9.19
C MET A 250 25.90 22.09 9.03
N THR A 251 26.59 21.37 9.90
CA THR A 251 28.05 21.23 9.90
C THR A 251 28.41 19.78 9.73
N PHE A 252 29.36 19.47 8.85
CA PHE A 252 29.88 18.12 8.68
C PHE A 252 31.40 18.13 8.65
N GLN A 253 32.02 17.19 9.34
CA GLN A 253 33.47 17.10 9.53
C GLN A 253 33.96 15.69 9.24
N ASN A 254 35.00 15.63 8.41
CA ASN A 254 35.71 14.40 8.02
C ASN A 254 34.75 13.28 7.58
N VAL A 255 33.74 13.63 6.77
CA VAL A 255 32.76 12.67 6.28
C VAL A 255 33.42 11.76 5.26
N ASN A 256 33.38 10.46 5.55
CA ASN A 256 33.85 9.38 4.69
C ASN A 256 32.67 8.45 4.38
N TYR A 257 32.57 8.00 3.14
CA TYR A 257 31.53 7.06 2.72
C TYR A 257 32.12 5.91 1.93
N PHE A 258 31.75 4.69 2.34
CA PHE A 258 32.28 3.46 1.78
C PHE A 258 31.15 2.53 1.34
N VAL A 259 31.36 1.84 0.22
CA VAL A 259 30.42 0.86 -0.33
C VAL A 259 31.15 -0.47 -0.55
N ASP A 260 30.50 -1.56 -0.17
CA ASP A 260 31.02 -2.90 -0.40
C ASP A 260 30.75 -3.33 -1.85
N ILE A 261 31.82 -3.68 -2.55
CA ILE A 261 31.81 -4.29 -3.88
C ILE A 261 32.38 -5.70 -3.68
N PRO A 262 31.92 -6.74 -4.41
CA PRO A 262 32.47 -8.09 -4.28
C PRO A 262 34.02 -8.07 -4.37
N GLY A 263 34.67 -8.37 -3.24
CA GLY A 263 36.12 -8.41 -3.09
C GLY A 263 36.82 -7.11 -2.67
N LYS A 264 36.14 -5.94 -2.54
CA LYS A 264 36.77 -4.68 -2.10
C LYS A 264 35.79 -3.68 -1.50
N LYS A 265 36.21 -2.98 -0.43
CA LYS A 265 35.54 -1.78 0.09
C LYS A 265 35.97 -0.56 -0.73
N LEU A 266 35.06 0.03 -1.49
CA LEU A 266 35.32 1.24 -2.29
C LEU A 266 34.96 2.48 -1.49
N GLN A 267 35.92 3.40 -1.36
CA GLN A 267 35.69 4.71 -0.77
C GLN A 267 35.19 5.68 -1.84
N LEU A 268 34.04 6.31 -1.60
CA LEU A 268 33.42 7.28 -2.51
C LEU A 268 33.57 8.73 -2.04
N LEU A 269 33.55 8.96 -0.73
CA LEU A 269 33.82 10.26 -0.12
C LEU A 269 35.04 10.14 0.80
N SER A 270 35.94 11.10 0.72
CA SER A 270 37.20 11.13 1.48
C SER A 270 37.34 12.45 2.23
N ASN A 271 37.26 12.39 3.56
CA ASN A 271 37.47 13.49 4.51
C ASN A 271 36.77 14.81 4.11
N VAL A 272 35.51 14.71 3.69
CA VAL A 272 34.76 15.88 3.24
C VAL A 272 34.25 16.66 4.45
N SER A 273 34.58 17.94 4.53
CA SER A 273 34.18 18.85 5.61
C SER A 273 33.56 20.12 5.05
N GLY A 274 32.59 20.68 5.75
CA GLY A 274 31.88 21.88 5.29
C GLY A 274 30.76 22.32 6.21
N VAL A 275 30.20 23.49 5.90
CA VAL A 275 29.13 24.13 6.68
C VAL A 275 28.11 24.71 5.72
N PHE A 276 26.84 24.47 5.99
CA PHE A 276 25.71 25.17 5.41
C PHE A 276 25.15 26.15 6.45
N SER A 277 25.35 27.43 6.19
CA SER A 277 24.90 28.52 7.06
C SER A 277 23.49 28.96 6.69
N PRO A 278 22.63 29.27 7.67
CA PRO A 278 21.30 29.78 7.40
C PRO A 278 21.36 31.13 6.65
N GLY A 279 20.44 31.33 5.72
CA GLY A 279 20.37 32.55 4.91
C GLY A 279 21.39 32.63 3.76
N VAL A 280 22.21 31.60 3.56
CA VAL A 280 23.18 31.54 2.47
C VAL A 280 22.77 30.46 1.46
N LEU A 281 22.62 30.84 0.19
CA LEU A 281 22.46 29.88 -0.89
C LEU A 281 23.83 29.25 -1.20
N THR A 282 24.01 27.98 -0.84
CA THR A 282 25.23 27.22 -1.15
C THR A 282 25.01 26.36 -2.40
N ALA A 283 25.87 26.53 -3.40
CA ALA A 283 25.87 25.72 -4.62
C ALA A 283 27.04 24.73 -4.63
N LEU A 284 26.77 23.44 -4.88
CA LEU A 284 27.78 22.40 -5.02
C LEU A 284 27.99 22.08 -6.51
N VAL A 285 29.13 22.51 -7.06
CA VAL A 285 29.44 22.40 -8.49
C VAL A 285 30.67 21.50 -8.72
N GLY A 286 30.68 20.72 -9.79
CA GLY A 286 31.81 19.87 -10.17
C GLY A 286 31.48 18.94 -11.34
N SER A 287 32.48 18.27 -11.91
CA SER A 287 32.34 17.35 -13.06
C SER A 287 31.45 16.13 -12.76
N SER A 288 30.75 15.57 -13.75
CA SER A 288 29.94 14.37 -13.56
C SER A 288 30.77 13.23 -12.93
N GLY A 289 30.20 12.51 -11.95
CA GLY A 289 30.93 11.47 -11.20
C GLY A 289 31.77 11.96 -10.02
N ALA A 290 31.96 13.27 -9.81
CA ALA A 290 32.73 13.81 -8.67
C ALA A 290 32.12 13.57 -7.27
N GLY A 291 31.04 12.80 -7.15
CA GLY A 291 30.43 12.47 -5.86
C GLY A 291 29.45 13.52 -5.29
N LYS A 292 29.01 14.51 -6.07
CA LYS A 292 28.03 15.54 -5.65
C LYS A 292 26.73 14.95 -5.10
N THR A 293 26.07 14.14 -5.91
CA THR A 293 24.83 13.45 -5.52
C THR A 293 25.08 12.50 -4.36
N THR A 294 26.24 11.81 -4.34
CA THR A 294 26.63 10.94 -3.23
C THR A 294 26.76 11.71 -1.92
N LEU A 295 27.41 12.87 -1.93
CA LEU A 295 27.52 13.74 -0.76
C LEU A 295 26.14 14.20 -0.30
N MET A 296 25.31 14.71 -1.22
CA MET A 296 23.96 15.16 -0.89
C MET A 296 23.07 14.03 -0.34
N ASP A 297 23.14 12.82 -0.90
CA ASP A 297 22.39 11.66 -0.41
C ASP A 297 22.87 11.20 0.98
N VAL A 298 24.18 11.25 1.25
CA VAL A 298 24.76 10.93 2.58
C VAL A 298 24.34 11.97 3.61
N LEU A 299 24.46 13.27 3.28
CA LEU A 299 24.02 14.37 4.14
C LEU A 299 22.50 14.39 4.34
N ALA A 300 21.71 13.93 3.36
CA ALA A 300 20.26 13.76 3.50
C ALA A 300 19.88 12.48 4.27
N GLY A 301 20.82 11.55 4.46
CA GLY A 301 20.61 10.26 5.16
C GLY A 301 19.83 9.24 4.33
N ARG A 302 19.91 9.33 3.00
CA ARG A 302 19.23 8.43 2.06
C ARG A 302 20.06 7.22 1.66
N LYS A 303 21.38 7.26 1.84
CA LYS A 303 22.24 6.07 1.66
C LYS A 303 22.19 5.21 2.92
N THR A 304 21.36 4.16 2.88
CA THR A 304 21.26 3.14 3.93
C THR A 304 22.25 1.98 3.73
N SER A 305 22.81 1.85 2.52
CA SER A 305 23.84 0.86 2.21
C SER A 305 25.24 1.46 2.32
N GLY A 306 26.15 0.76 2.99
CA GLY A 306 27.54 1.20 3.16
C GLY A 306 27.82 1.77 4.56
N TYR A 307 29.05 2.26 4.74
CA TYR A 307 29.52 2.79 6.02
C TYR A 307 29.75 4.30 5.89
N ILE A 308 29.11 5.06 6.78
CA ILE A 308 29.31 6.50 6.90
C ILE A 308 30.12 6.72 8.16
N GLU A 309 31.28 7.36 8.01
CA GLU A 309 32.16 7.76 9.10
C GLU A 309 32.29 9.29 9.09
N GLY A 310 32.58 9.90 10.23
CA GLY A 310 32.66 11.35 10.42
C GLY A 310 31.56 11.89 11.32
N ASP A 311 31.53 13.21 11.49
CA ASP A 311 30.59 13.89 12.39
C ASP A 311 29.67 14.81 11.57
N ILE A 312 28.36 14.66 11.73
CA ILE A 312 27.34 15.50 11.10
C ILE A 312 26.45 16.06 12.20
N ARG A 313 26.43 17.39 12.32
CA ARG A 313 25.64 18.11 13.32
C ARG A 313 24.69 19.13 12.70
N ILE A 314 23.54 19.29 13.34
CA ILE A 314 22.52 20.31 13.03
C ILE A 314 22.48 21.26 14.22
N SER A 315 22.87 22.52 14.01
CA SER A 315 22.96 23.56 15.04
C SER A 315 23.69 23.10 16.31
N GLY A 316 24.77 22.33 16.16
CA GLY A 316 25.59 21.81 17.27
C GLY A 316 25.14 20.46 17.84
N HIS A 317 23.96 19.95 17.48
CA HIS A 317 23.47 18.65 17.93
C HIS A 317 23.77 17.54 16.90
N PRO A 318 24.08 16.31 17.33
CA PRO A 318 24.26 15.18 16.42
C PRO A 318 23.03 14.96 15.53
N LYS A 319 23.26 14.68 14.25
CA LYS A 319 22.17 14.43 13.28
C LYS A 319 21.44 13.13 13.61
N VAL A 320 20.16 13.24 13.95
CA VAL A 320 19.23 12.11 14.07
C VAL A 320 18.28 12.09 12.88
N GLN A 321 18.25 10.99 12.11
CA GLN A 321 17.52 10.94 10.83
C GLN A 321 16.00 11.16 10.98
N SER A 322 15.38 10.63 12.04
CA SER A 322 13.94 10.77 12.29
C SER A 322 13.49 12.21 12.50
N THR A 323 14.31 13.03 13.17
CA THR A 323 14.06 14.46 13.36
C THR A 323 14.47 15.26 12.13
N PHE A 324 15.62 14.92 11.53
CA PHE A 324 16.16 15.61 10.35
C PHE A 324 15.20 15.55 9.15
N ALA A 325 14.58 14.39 8.88
CA ALA A 325 13.64 14.22 7.78
C ALA A 325 12.40 15.13 7.88
N ARG A 326 12.06 15.60 9.09
CA ARG A 326 10.91 16.50 9.32
C ARG A 326 11.24 17.96 9.06
N ILE A 327 12.48 18.37 9.31
CA ILE A 327 12.94 19.76 9.18
C ILE A 327 13.66 20.02 7.85
N SER A 328 13.95 18.98 7.07
CA SER A 328 14.65 19.06 5.79
C SER A 328 13.73 18.72 4.61
N GLY A 329 13.83 19.50 3.54
CA GLY A 329 13.26 19.21 2.24
C GLY A 329 14.35 18.70 1.30
N TYR A 330 14.13 17.54 0.67
CA TYR A 330 15.02 17.01 -0.36
C TYR A 330 14.20 16.75 -1.62
N VAL A 331 14.60 17.37 -2.72
CA VAL A 331 14.00 17.17 -4.04
C VAL A 331 14.87 16.18 -4.81
N GLU A 332 14.26 15.11 -5.29
CA GLU A 332 14.95 14.07 -6.03
C GLU A 332 15.06 14.42 -7.51
N GLN A 333 16.04 13.83 -8.21
CA GLN A 333 16.18 14.01 -9.66
C GLN A 333 14.97 13.45 -10.43
N THR A 334 14.39 12.36 -9.93
CA THR A 334 13.12 11.82 -10.41
C THR A 334 12.15 11.81 -9.25
N ASP A 335 11.18 12.72 -9.25
CA ASP A 335 10.22 12.78 -8.17
C ASP A 335 9.12 11.73 -8.36
N ILE A 336 8.83 11.01 -7.28
CA ILE A 336 7.75 10.03 -7.23
C ILE A 336 6.62 10.69 -6.44
N HIS A 337 5.58 11.11 -7.15
CA HIS A 337 4.32 11.61 -6.61
C HIS A 337 3.19 10.64 -6.88
N SER A 338 2.06 10.85 -6.20
CA SER A 338 0.83 10.12 -6.49
C SER A 338 0.17 10.75 -7.72
N PRO A 339 0.00 10.02 -8.84
CA PRO A 339 -0.53 10.59 -10.08
C PRO A 339 -2.07 10.79 -10.07
N GLN A 340 -2.71 10.72 -8.92
CA GLN A 340 -4.17 10.80 -8.77
C GLN A 340 -4.60 11.86 -7.74
N ILE A 341 -3.68 12.76 -7.39
CA ILE A 341 -3.87 13.79 -6.37
C ILE A 341 -3.58 15.13 -7.05
N THR A 342 -4.42 16.13 -6.83
CA THR A 342 -4.20 17.45 -7.45
C THR A 342 -2.96 18.15 -6.86
N VAL A 343 -2.51 19.23 -7.51
CA VAL A 343 -1.41 20.06 -6.99
C VAL A 343 -1.73 20.59 -5.58
N GLU A 344 -2.94 21.13 -5.39
CA GLU A 344 -3.38 21.60 -4.07
C GLU A 344 -3.39 20.48 -3.03
N GLU A 345 -4.02 19.35 -3.35
CA GLU A 345 -4.13 18.22 -2.43
C GLU A 345 -2.73 17.67 -2.08
N SER A 346 -1.80 17.68 -3.02
CA SER A 346 -0.41 17.26 -2.81
C SER A 346 0.32 18.19 -1.83
N LEU A 347 0.15 19.51 -1.96
CA LEU A 347 0.70 20.49 -1.01
C LEU A 347 0.03 20.40 0.35
N LEU A 348 -1.30 20.23 0.38
CA LEU A 348 -2.06 20.03 1.61
C LEU A 348 -1.62 18.76 2.33
N PHE A 349 -1.44 17.66 1.61
CA PHE A 349 -0.95 16.40 2.16
C PHE A 349 0.47 16.55 2.72
N SER A 350 1.38 17.18 1.97
CA SER A 350 2.75 17.45 2.43
C SER A 350 2.76 18.32 3.70
N SER A 351 1.91 19.36 3.73
CA SER A 351 1.77 20.23 4.91
C SER A 351 1.23 19.48 6.13
N CYS A 352 0.29 18.55 5.94
CA CYS A 352 -0.24 17.70 7.01
C CYS A 352 0.81 16.75 7.61
N LEU A 353 1.76 16.28 6.80
CA LEU A 353 2.81 15.36 7.25
C LEU A 353 3.99 16.07 7.90
N ARG A 354 4.31 17.29 7.47
CA ARG A 354 5.51 18.02 7.90
C ARG A 354 5.26 19.03 9.02
N LEU A 355 4.07 19.63 9.07
CA LEU A 355 3.77 20.67 10.06
C LEU A 355 3.46 20.08 11.44
N PRO A 356 3.79 20.82 12.52
CA PRO A 356 3.43 20.43 13.88
C PRO A 356 1.91 20.29 14.07
N LYS A 357 1.50 19.48 15.05
CA LYS A 357 0.07 19.22 15.34
C LYS A 357 -0.65 20.45 15.90
N GLU A 358 0.11 21.39 16.44
CA GLU A 358 -0.34 22.64 17.05
C GLU A 358 -0.85 23.65 15.99
N VAL A 359 -0.46 23.47 14.72
CA VAL A 359 -0.91 24.33 13.62
C VAL A 359 -2.37 24.02 13.28
N SER A 360 -3.23 25.03 13.38
CA SER A 360 -4.65 24.93 13.05
C SER A 360 -4.86 24.56 11.57
N LYS A 361 -6.02 23.94 11.26
CA LYS A 361 -6.37 23.60 9.87
C LYS A 361 -6.46 24.84 8.98
N GLU A 362 -6.99 25.94 9.51
CA GLU A 362 -7.13 27.22 8.78
C GLU A 362 -5.75 27.83 8.48
N SER A 363 -4.85 27.87 9.45
CA SER A 363 -3.48 28.36 9.25
C SER A 363 -2.71 27.50 8.26
N ARG A 364 -2.94 26.17 8.26
CA ARG A 364 -2.34 25.24 7.30
C ARG A 364 -2.83 25.49 5.88
N HIS A 365 -4.14 25.70 5.71
CA HIS A 365 -4.71 25.99 4.40
C HIS A 365 -4.22 27.35 3.87
N GLY A 366 -4.19 28.38 4.73
CA GLY A 366 -3.60 29.68 4.38
C GLY A 366 -2.12 29.60 4.00
N PHE A 367 -1.34 28.74 4.67
CA PHE A 367 0.06 28.48 4.30
C PHE A 367 0.19 27.83 2.92
N VAL A 368 -0.67 26.85 2.59
CA VAL A 368 -0.68 26.19 1.27
C VAL A 368 -1.03 27.20 0.17
N GLU A 369 -2.04 28.04 0.38
CA GLU A 369 -2.41 29.13 -0.54
C GLU A 369 -1.26 30.11 -0.77
N GLU A 370 -0.55 30.51 0.30
CA GLU A 370 0.62 31.38 0.18
C GLU A 370 1.74 30.74 -0.64
N VAL A 371 2.00 29.43 -0.43
CA VAL A 371 3.01 28.67 -1.18
C VAL A 371 2.61 28.52 -2.65
N MET A 372 1.35 28.20 -2.95
CA MET A 372 0.85 28.09 -4.33
C MET A 372 1.05 29.41 -5.08
N ARG A 373 0.70 30.53 -4.43
CA ARG A 373 0.88 31.87 -4.98
C ARG A 373 2.35 32.25 -5.16
N LEU A 374 3.23 31.82 -4.26
CA LEU A 374 4.67 32.11 -4.33
C LEU A 374 5.35 31.36 -5.47
N VAL A 375 4.90 30.13 -5.76
CA VAL A 375 5.43 29.29 -6.85
C VAL A 375 4.64 29.47 -8.16
N GLU A 376 3.66 30.39 -8.17
CA GLU A 376 2.82 30.71 -9.34
C GLU A 376 2.03 29.49 -9.88
N LEU A 377 1.61 28.58 -9.01
CA LEU A 377 0.87 27.36 -9.36
C LEU A 377 -0.66 27.51 -9.26
N ASP A 378 -1.17 28.73 -9.05
CA ASP A 378 -2.61 29.00 -8.88
C ASP A 378 -3.46 28.50 -10.06
N THR A 379 -2.93 28.60 -11.29
CA THR A 379 -3.62 28.14 -12.52
C THR A 379 -3.68 26.63 -12.66
N LEU A 380 -2.81 25.90 -11.94
CA LEU A 380 -2.68 24.44 -11.99
C LEU A 380 -3.19 23.78 -10.71
N ARG A 381 -3.92 24.51 -9.85
CA ARG A 381 -4.43 24.04 -8.57
C ARG A 381 -5.10 22.67 -8.65
N ASP A 382 -5.98 22.50 -9.63
CA ASP A 382 -6.80 21.30 -9.85
C ASP A 382 -6.20 20.33 -10.87
N ALA A 383 -4.97 20.58 -11.35
CA ALA A 383 -4.29 19.70 -12.29
C ALA A 383 -3.77 18.43 -11.59
N LEU A 384 -3.75 17.31 -12.33
CA LEU A 384 -3.27 15.99 -11.90
C LEU A 384 -1.82 15.72 -12.33
#